data_AF-A0A3D1GCX1-F1
#
_entry.id   AF-A0A3D1GCX1-F1
#
_cell.length_a   1.000
_cell.length_b   1.000
_cell.length_c   1.000
_cell.angle_alpha   90.00
_cell.angle_beta   90.00
_cell.angle_gamma   90.00
#
_symmetry.space_group_name_H-M   'P 1'
#
loop_
_entity.id
_entity.type
_entity.pdbx_description
1 polymer ?
#
loop_
_entity_poly.entity_id
_entity_poly.type
_entity_poly.pdbx_seq_one_letter_code
_entity_poly.pdbx_strand_id
1 'polypeptide(L)'
;MKKIIAGLIGVSIFLTSCATVQTKIGEVAMKFMTTKEKDLSKISAIGMYQSNMYSTETGITLGSKAEWDEGQNSVGVQLLKPDGAVGFINLDGTVTVGGQTATNFGGGVYMVMFEASDNSPKTVKVESSDGTVTEFKMTPAPSLRIKSINGTLDDAEIDMTQPLEIELEYDEAAKGKRVRVALITKAVGVKGFAFFQSAQIAEKITIHPDAFKHKHINGGSPTGKDVTNWSLGDNYLQVSIVEDDRTNDGQPFSYFKRTSTSFDTKPVTLSGEVEGRSYITAKDKIDAPNGTFSYLVNASNAWYARPLNTNIERIGIASVSVEGVLYKQESDSKTSETDYGAYKVISTTTTTTTWQFPQLDDTYWDQFLENIYADLTGMLRDEYGASVVDVDKITANPIYDEFYLPNDANTEKYISKNLRDTKRLYPSSFGEILGDRKTSLIADADPMPRLLRDMDLDAIMTLAIDYRVAADKDDKIVLLPLVSYKVVGQTQAFDGQANTWLQGTIEGPGVSFSREEFSDLNALNRIGQKDRILDLIRQSVDEMTSRQDEFGYDHVWEVALSN
;
A
#
# COMPACT_ATOMS: atom_id res chain seq x y z
N MET A 1 8.02 -18.20 -21.70
CA MET A 1 8.34 -17.76 -20.32
C MET A 1 7.91 -16.33 -19.97
N LYS A 2 7.60 -15.45 -20.93
CA LYS A 2 7.26 -14.02 -20.69
C LYS A 2 5.78 -13.67 -20.40
N LYS A 3 4.85 -14.64 -20.38
CA LYS A 3 3.41 -14.39 -20.13
C LYS A 3 2.92 -14.74 -18.72
N ILE A 4 3.81 -15.24 -17.85
CA ILE A 4 3.46 -15.69 -16.49
C ILE A 4 3.76 -14.60 -15.45
N ILE A 5 4.66 -13.65 -15.72
CA ILE A 5 5.06 -12.61 -14.77
C ILE A 5 4.04 -11.45 -14.71
N ALA A 6 3.38 -11.10 -15.82
CA ALA A 6 2.34 -10.08 -15.85
C ALA A 6 1.02 -10.51 -15.16
N GLY A 7 0.77 -11.81 -15.03
CA GLY A 7 -0.42 -12.35 -14.36
C GLY A 7 -0.30 -12.50 -12.84
N LEU A 8 0.92 -12.42 -12.30
CA LEU A 8 1.21 -12.66 -10.88
C LEU A 8 1.27 -11.37 -10.04
N ILE A 9 1.44 -10.21 -10.67
CA ILE A 9 1.42 -8.88 -10.01
C ILE A 9 -0.03 -8.43 -9.71
N GLY A 10 -1.02 -8.95 -10.46
CA GLY A 10 -2.43 -8.56 -10.33
C GLY A 10 -3.26 -9.32 -9.28
N VAL A 11 -2.68 -10.24 -8.51
CA VAL A 11 -3.43 -11.14 -7.60
C VAL A 11 -2.95 -11.06 -6.13
N SER A 12 -1.87 -10.34 -5.85
CA SER A 12 -1.24 -10.32 -4.52
C SER A 12 -1.74 -9.24 -3.54
N ILE A 13 -2.81 -8.49 -3.86
CA ILE A 13 -3.28 -7.33 -3.06
C ILE A 13 -4.49 -7.67 -2.14
N PHE A 14 -4.94 -8.92 -2.08
CA PHE A 14 -6.29 -9.25 -1.59
C PHE A 14 -6.46 -9.77 -0.16
N LEU A 15 -5.46 -9.67 0.73
CA LEU A 15 -5.55 -10.29 2.07
C LEU A 15 -5.19 -9.36 3.24
N THR A 16 -5.32 -8.05 3.07
CA THR A 16 -4.97 -7.07 4.12
C THR A 16 -6.10 -6.77 5.11
N SER A 17 -7.27 -7.37 4.98
CA SER A 17 -8.39 -7.13 5.91
C SER A 17 -8.85 -8.37 6.66
N CYS A 18 -9.04 -8.18 7.97
CA CYS A 18 -9.72 -9.02 8.94
C CYS A 18 -8.96 -10.23 9.53
N ALA A 19 -8.76 -10.14 10.85
CA ALA A 19 -8.66 -11.27 11.77
C ALA A 19 -9.75 -12.33 11.52
N THR A 20 -10.88 -11.94 10.91
CA THR A 20 -11.99 -12.82 10.52
C THR A 20 -11.84 -13.46 9.13
N VAL A 21 -11.11 -12.89 8.16
CA VAL A 21 -10.78 -13.64 6.91
C VAL A 21 -9.75 -14.74 7.22
N GLN A 22 -8.90 -14.50 8.21
CA GLN A 22 -7.97 -15.48 8.76
C GLN A 22 -8.65 -16.65 9.48
N THR A 23 -9.90 -16.52 9.97
CA THR A 23 -10.61 -17.64 10.60
C THR A 23 -11.20 -18.65 9.62
N LYS A 24 -11.50 -18.27 8.36
CA LYS A 24 -11.99 -19.21 7.33
C LYS A 24 -10.91 -19.78 6.41
N ILE A 25 -9.73 -19.15 6.33
CA ILE A 25 -8.51 -19.79 5.83
C ILE A 25 -7.99 -20.67 6.98
N GLY A 26 -8.64 -21.83 7.14
CA GLY A 26 -8.97 -22.41 8.45
C GLY A 26 -7.84 -22.84 9.38
N GLU A 27 -8.25 -23.30 10.57
CA GLU A 27 -7.41 -23.86 11.63
C GLU A 27 -6.33 -24.83 11.11
N VAL A 28 -6.62 -25.54 10.02
CA VAL A 28 -5.67 -26.41 9.31
C VAL A 28 -4.54 -25.61 8.65
N ALA A 29 -4.85 -24.58 7.86
CA ALA A 29 -3.86 -23.71 7.23
C ALA A 29 -3.08 -22.89 8.28
N MET A 30 -3.75 -22.37 9.31
CA MET A 30 -3.06 -21.69 10.42
C MET A 30 -2.13 -22.62 11.19
N LYS A 31 -2.51 -23.88 11.43
CA LYS A 31 -1.64 -24.89 12.06
C LYS A 31 -0.44 -25.27 11.20
N PHE A 32 -0.55 -25.23 9.87
CA PHE A 32 0.58 -25.42 8.95
C PHE A 32 1.48 -24.18 8.81
N MET A 33 0.94 -22.97 9.06
CA MET A 33 1.70 -21.70 8.99
C MET A 33 2.36 -21.29 10.32
N THR A 34 1.97 -21.92 11.43
CA THR A 34 2.46 -21.58 12.77
C THR A 34 3.62 -22.47 13.19
N THR A 35 4.80 -21.87 13.34
CA THR A 35 5.98 -22.52 13.93
C THR A 35 6.06 -22.19 15.42
N LYS A 36 6.56 -23.14 16.22
CA LYS A 36 6.99 -22.83 17.59
C LYS A 36 8.36 -22.14 17.53
N GLU A 37 8.51 -21.03 18.25
CA GLU A 37 9.79 -20.32 18.39
C GLU A 37 10.03 -19.98 19.86
N LYS A 38 11.28 -20.10 20.30
CA LYS A 38 11.73 -19.80 21.65
C LYS A 38 12.67 -18.58 21.67
N ASP A 39 13.42 -18.35 20.59
CA ASP A 39 14.31 -17.21 20.48
C ASP A 39 13.49 -15.94 20.19
N LEU A 40 13.31 -15.10 21.21
CA LEU A 40 12.49 -13.89 21.09
C LEU A 40 13.01 -12.93 20.01
N SER A 41 14.30 -12.97 19.66
CA SER A 41 14.88 -12.14 18.59
C SER A 41 14.40 -12.53 17.19
N LYS A 42 13.85 -13.73 17.03
CA LYS A 42 13.21 -14.19 15.79
C LYS A 42 11.70 -13.96 15.75
N ILE A 43 11.16 -13.26 16.75
CA ILE A 43 9.73 -13.00 16.90
C ILE A 43 9.48 -11.51 16.74
N SER A 44 8.42 -11.14 16.04
CA SER A 44 7.82 -9.80 16.10
C SER A 44 6.63 -9.83 17.05
N ALA A 45 6.50 -8.84 17.93
CA ALA A 45 5.48 -8.81 18.96
C ALA A 45 4.65 -7.52 18.91
N ILE A 46 3.33 -7.69 19.04
CA ILE A 46 2.37 -6.59 19.17
C ILE A 46 1.70 -6.77 20.54
N GLY A 47 2.06 -5.94 21.51
CA GLY A 47 1.30 -5.82 22.76
C GLY A 47 -0.08 -5.24 22.47
N MET A 48 -1.13 -5.81 23.06
CA MET A 48 -2.51 -5.41 22.78
C MET A 48 -3.26 -5.11 24.07
N TYR A 49 -3.96 -3.99 24.12
CA TYR A 49 -4.95 -3.66 25.14
C TYR A 49 -6.22 -3.21 24.40
N GLN A 50 -7.31 -3.93 24.54
CA GLN A 50 -8.61 -3.56 24.00
C GLN A 50 -9.60 -3.32 25.14
N SER A 51 -10.19 -2.14 25.19
CA SER A 51 -11.21 -1.78 26.18
C SER A 51 -12.60 -1.82 25.57
N ASN A 52 -13.58 -2.19 26.39
CA ASN A 52 -15.01 -2.21 26.04
C ASN A 52 -15.32 -3.10 24.82
N MET A 53 -14.99 -4.39 24.93
CA MET A 53 -15.22 -5.38 23.87
C MET A 53 -16.71 -5.43 23.47
N TYR A 54 -16.98 -5.41 22.17
CA TYR A 54 -18.32 -5.43 21.59
C TYR A 54 -19.11 -6.72 21.91
N SER A 55 -20.43 -6.67 21.85
CA SER A 55 -21.29 -7.85 22.10
C SER A 55 -21.01 -9.03 21.15
N THR A 56 -21.10 -10.24 21.68
CA THR A 56 -21.03 -11.48 20.87
C THR A 56 -22.21 -11.61 19.89
N GLU A 57 -23.30 -10.86 20.11
CA GLU A 57 -24.45 -10.77 19.20
C GLU A 57 -24.10 -10.16 17.83
N THR A 58 -22.96 -9.46 17.71
CA THR A 58 -22.41 -9.02 16.42
C THR A 58 -22.17 -10.18 15.44
N GLY A 59 -21.98 -11.40 15.97
CA GLY A 59 -21.63 -12.59 15.19
C GLY A 59 -20.19 -12.58 14.67
N ILE A 60 -19.32 -11.74 15.25
CA ILE A 60 -17.88 -11.68 14.97
C ILE A 60 -17.15 -12.47 16.07
N THR A 61 -16.26 -13.38 15.69
CA THR A 61 -15.49 -14.21 16.63
C THR A 61 -13.99 -13.91 16.60
N LEU A 62 -13.33 -13.92 17.77
CA LEU A 62 -11.88 -13.78 17.92
C LEU A 62 -11.22 -15.15 17.99
N GLY A 63 -11.30 -15.91 16.90
CA GLY A 63 -10.82 -17.30 16.85
C GLY A 63 -11.77 -18.30 17.50
N SER A 64 -11.39 -19.59 17.53
CA SER A 64 -12.27 -20.69 17.91
C SER A 64 -12.45 -20.92 19.41
N LYS A 65 -11.79 -20.12 20.26
CA LYS A 65 -11.78 -20.28 21.71
C LYS A 65 -12.12 -19.01 22.51
N ALA A 66 -12.23 -17.86 21.86
CA ALA A 66 -12.48 -16.60 22.56
C ALA A 66 -13.96 -16.48 22.91
N GLU A 67 -14.22 -16.54 24.22
CA GLU A 67 -15.47 -16.11 24.84
C GLU A 67 -15.14 -14.86 25.64
N TRP A 68 -15.93 -13.80 25.45
CA TRP A 68 -15.88 -12.59 26.25
C TRP A 68 -17.31 -12.10 26.46
N ASP A 69 -17.51 -11.39 27.57
CA ASP A 69 -18.73 -10.66 27.82
C ASP A 69 -18.62 -9.25 27.27
N GLU A 70 -19.75 -8.70 26.84
CA GLU A 70 -19.82 -7.31 26.39
C GLU A 70 -19.27 -6.36 27.46
N GLY A 71 -18.43 -5.41 27.03
CA GLY A 71 -17.79 -4.43 27.90
C GLY A 71 -16.50 -4.90 28.57
N GLN A 72 -16.15 -6.19 28.54
CA GLN A 72 -14.88 -6.67 29.09
C GLN A 72 -13.68 -6.02 28.39
N ASN A 73 -12.53 -6.10 29.05
CA ASN A 73 -11.25 -5.62 28.53
C ASN A 73 -10.36 -6.82 28.18
N SER A 74 -9.61 -6.73 27.08
CA SER A 74 -8.73 -7.79 26.62
C SER A 74 -7.28 -7.30 26.60
N VAL A 75 -6.37 -8.03 27.23
CA VAL A 75 -4.95 -7.59 27.31
C VAL A 75 -4.01 -8.76 27.06
N GLY A 76 -2.98 -8.53 26.23
CA GLY A 76 -2.11 -9.60 25.80
C GLY A 76 -1.03 -9.20 24.79
N VAL A 77 -0.60 -10.20 24.02
CA VAL A 77 0.41 -10.06 22.96
C VAL A 77 0.05 -10.95 21.77
N GLN A 78 0.27 -10.42 20.57
CA GLN A 78 0.27 -11.20 19.33
C GLN A 78 1.69 -11.37 18.81
N LEU A 79 2.05 -12.62 18.47
CA LEU A 79 3.38 -13.00 18.01
C LEU A 79 3.36 -13.41 16.54
N LEU A 80 4.28 -12.83 15.78
CA LEU A 80 4.31 -12.86 14.32
C LEU A 80 5.72 -13.22 13.82
N LYS A 81 5.79 -13.78 12.61
CA LYS A 81 7.05 -13.92 11.89
C LYS A 81 7.50 -12.54 11.37
N PRO A 82 8.76 -12.14 11.57
CA PRO A 82 9.28 -10.88 11.05
C PRO A 82 9.35 -10.84 9.52
N ASP A 83 9.87 -11.89 8.89
CA ASP A 83 10.21 -11.90 7.45
C ASP A 83 9.71 -13.17 6.72
N GLY A 84 9.55 -13.05 5.39
CA GLY A 84 9.51 -14.18 4.45
C GLY A 84 8.19 -14.95 4.27
N ALA A 85 7.09 -14.59 4.95
CA ALA A 85 5.71 -15.01 4.64
C ALA A 85 4.69 -14.46 5.66
N VAL A 86 3.41 -14.43 5.26
CA VAL A 86 2.26 -14.40 6.18
C VAL A 86 2.33 -15.61 7.10
N GLY A 87 2.65 -15.40 8.37
CA GLY A 87 2.73 -16.50 9.32
C GLY A 87 2.75 -16.05 10.77
N PHE A 88 2.00 -16.77 11.59
CA PHE A 88 1.95 -16.58 13.03
C PHE A 88 3.05 -17.39 13.72
N ILE A 89 3.45 -16.96 14.91
CA ILE A 89 4.37 -17.72 15.77
C ILE A 89 3.63 -18.13 17.03
N ASN A 90 3.72 -19.41 17.39
CA ASN A 90 3.42 -19.81 18.76
C ASN A 90 4.70 -19.71 19.57
N LEU A 91 4.62 -19.08 20.73
CA LEU A 91 5.70 -19.11 21.70
C LEU A 91 5.90 -20.55 22.21
N ASP A 92 7.14 -21.00 22.21
CA ASP A 92 7.54 -22.12 23.06
C ASP A 92 7.91 -21.60 24.44
N GLY A 93 6.91 -21.50 25.31
CA GLY A 93 7.03 -20.80 26.58
C GLY A 93 5.66 -20.44 27.16
N THR A 94 5.63 -19.45 28.04
CA THR A 94 4.42 -18.97 28.70
C THR A 94 4.27 -17.46 28.60
N VAL A 95 3.03 -17.00 28.55
CA VAL A 95 2.69 -15.57 28.64
C VAL A 95 1.80 -15.39 29.85
N THR A 96 2.10 -14.37 30.65
CA THR A 96 1.25 -13.96 31.77
C THR A 96 0.91 -12.47 31.65
N VAL A 97 -0.30 -12.10 32.06
CA VAL A 97 -0.81 -10.73 32.01
C VAL A 97 -1.41 -10.39 33.36
N GLY A 98 -0.88 -9.35 34.02
CA GLY A 98 -1.33 -8.97 35.37
C GLY A 98 -1.22 -10.11 36.39
N GLY A 99 -0.25 -11.01 36.23
CA GLY A 99 -0.06 -12.19 37.08
C GLY A 99 -0.94 -13.41 36.73
N GLN A 100 -1.84 -13.31 35.75
CA GLN A 100 -2.67 -14.42 35.28
C GLN A 100 -2.06 -15.07 34.03
N THR A 101 -2.15 -16.39 33.90
CA THR A 101 -1.71 -17.09 32.68
C THR A 101 -2.62 -16.74 31.51
N ALA A 102 -2.03 -16.28 30.41
CA ALA A 102 -2.77 -15.94 29.20
C ALA A 102 -3.22 -17.18 28.44
N THR A 103 -4.44 -17.13 27.92
CA THR A 103 -4.97 -18.18 27.03
C THR A 103 -4.43 -17.95 25.62
N ASN A 104 -3.99 -19.02 24.95
CA ASN A 104 -3.63 -18.98 23.53
C ASN A 104 -4.88 -19.20 22.67
N PHE A 105 -5.26 -18.19 21.89
CA PHE A 105 -6.45 -18.19 21.02
C PHE A 105 -6.16 -18.63 19.57
N GLY A 106 -4.95 -19.13 19.32
CA GLY A 106 -4.44 -19.45 17.98
C GLY A 106 -3.80 -18.24 17.32
N GLY A 107 -3.12 -18.47 16.19
CA GLY A 107 -2.49 -17.39 15.43
C GLY A 107 -1.48 -16.55 16.23
N GLY A 108 -0.79 -17.16 17.19
CA GLY A 108 0.19 -16.45 18.03
C GLY A 108 -0.40 -15.43 19.00
N VAL A 109 -1.72 -15.43 19.23
CA VAL A 109 -2.39 -14.52 20.16
C VAL A 109 -2.49 -15.14 21.55
N TYR A 110 -1.98 -14.41 22.54
CA TYR A 110 -2.04 -14.76 23.96
C TYR A 110 -2.67 -13.60 24.74
N MET A 111 -3.80 -13.82 25.41
CA MET A 111 -4.50 -12.73 26.12
C MET A 111 -5.25 -13.23 27.36
N VAL A 112 -5.56 -12.29 28.24
CA VAL A 112 -6.43 -12.43 29.42
C VAL A 112 -7.59 -11.44 29.28
N MET A 113 -8.79 -11.90 29.63
CA MET A 113 -9.97 -11.04 29.74
C MET A 113 -10.06 -10.49 31.17
N PHE A 114 -10.37 -9.21 31.28
CA PHE A 114 -10.56 -8.47 32.52
C PHE A 114 -11.97 -7.87 32.56
N GLU A 115 -12.49 -7.65 33.76
CA GLU A 115 -13.78 -7.00 33.97
C GLU A 115 -13.83 -5.61 33.34
N ALA A 116 -15.01 -5.20 32.87
CA ALA A 116 -15.24 -3.89 32.23
C ALA A 116 -14.78 -2.69 33.10
N SER A 117 -14.90 -2.83 34.42
CA SER A 117 -14.50 -1.82 35.38
C SER A 117 -12.98 -1.69 35.57
N ASP A 118 -12.21 -2.68 35.13
CA ASP A 118 -10.76 -2.73 35.30
C ASP A 118 -10.03 -2.14 34.08
N ASN A 119 -9.90 -0.81 34.10
CA ASN A 119 -9.11 -0.03 33.14
C ASN A 119 -7.71 0.30 33.67
N SER A 120 -7.16 -0.55 34.54
CA SER A 120 -5.81 -0.33 35.06
C SER A 120 -4.75 -0.87 34.08
N PRO A 121 -3.60 -0.20 33.93
CA PRO A 121 -2.51 -0.72 33.12
C PRO A 121 -2.08 -2.14 33.54
N LYS A 122 -1.76 -3.01 32.58
CA LYS A 122 -1.33 -4.38 32.83
C LYS A 122 0.11 -4.60 32.37
N THR A 123 0.84 -5.39 33.13
CA THR A 123 2.15 -5.92 32.69
C THR A 123 1.92 -7.22 31.93
N VAL A 124 2.45 -7.30 30.72
CA VAL A 124 2.57 -8.53 29.94
C VAL A 124 3.99 -9.05 30.14
N LYS A 125 4.12 -10.28 30.62
CA LYS A 125 5.40 -10.98 30.78
C LYS A 125 5.43 -12.17 29.83
N VAL A 126 6.48 -12.25 29.01
CA VAL A 126 6.75 -13.32 28.06
C VAL A 126 7.98 -14.09 28.54
N GLU A 127 7.83 -15.38 28.78
CA GLU A 127 8.87 -16.27 29.27
C GLU A 127 9.06 -17.43 28.31
N SER A 128 10.22 -17.46 27.66
CA SER A 128 10.61 -18.50 26.71
C SER A 128 11.14 -19.75 27.41
N SER A 129 11.00 -20.91 26.76
CA SER A 129 11.55 -22.18 27.23
C SER A 129 13.08 -22.22 27.29
N ASP A 130 13.78 -21.27 26.64
CA ASP A 130 15.24 -21.11 26.75
C ASP A 130 15.68 -20.28 27.98
N GLY A 131 14.73 -19.79 28.78
CA GLY A 131 14.98 -18.99 29.98
C GLY A 131 15.00 -17.48 29.73
N THR A 132 14.85 -17.03 28.48
CA THR A 132 14.72 -15.59 28.17
C THR A 132 13.38 -15.08 28.69
N VAL A 133 13.42 -13.97 29.43
CA VAL A 133 12.23 -13.30 29.97
C VAL A 133 12.24 -11.85 29.50
N THR A 134 11.09 -11.38 29.05
CA THR A 134 10.84 -9.95 28.83
C THR A 134 9.49 -9.55 29.37
N GLU A 135 9.35 -8.28 29.72
CA GLU A 135 8.10 -7.70 30.17
C GLU A 135 7.90 -6.30 29.59
N PHE A 136 6.64 -5.94 29.38
CA PHE A 136 6.23 -4.60 28.97
C PHE A 136 4.87 -4.24 29.56
N LYS A 137 4.65 -2.95 29.73
CA LYS A 137 3.41 -2.40 30.29
C LYS A 137 2.49 -1.94 29.16
N MET A 138 1.24 -2.40 29.23
CA MET A 138 0.12 -1.96 28.40
C MET A 138 -0.76 -1.01 29.19
N THR A 139 -1.07 0.15 28.61
CA THR A 139 -1.98 1.16 29.17
C THR A 139 -3.19 1.26 28.26
N PRO A 140 -4.43 1.30 28.77
CA PRO A 140 -5.61 1.44 27.91
C PRO A 140 -5.60 2.77 27.17
N ALA A 141 -6.21 2.79 25.98
CA ALA A 141 -6.50 4.02 25.27
C ALA A 141 -7.60 4.82 26.03
N PRO A 142 -7.69 6.15 25.85
CA PRO A 142 -8.76 6.96 26.43
C PRO A 142 -10.16 6.42 26.12
N SER A 143 -11.11 6.57 27.05
CA SER A 143 -12.47 6.08 26.88
C SER A 143 -13.28 6.99 25.96
N LEU A 144 -14.20 6.38 25.20
CA LEU A 144 -15.21 7.08 24.43
C LEU A 144 -16.55 6.34 24.53
N ARG A 145 -17.66 7.04 24.27
CA ARG A 145 -19.01 6.49 24.20
C ARG A 145 -19.82 7.20 23.12
N ILE A 146 -20.62 6.46 22.38
CA ILE A 146 -21.64 6.95 21.45
C ILE A 146 -22.86 7.36 22.27
N LYS A 147 -23.16 8.66 22.29
CA LYS A 147 -24.35 9.22 22.94
C LYS A 147 -25.58 9.03 22.08
N SER A 148 -25.49 9.42 20.82
CA SER A 148 -26.60 9.33 19.86
C SER A 148 -26.09 9.11 18.44
N ILE A 149 -26.94 8.51 17.61
CA ILE A 149 -26.72 8.30 16.18
C ILE A 149 -27.93 8.91 15.47
N ASN A 150 -27.71 9.88 14.58
CA ASN A 150 -28.76 10.65 13.92
C ASN A 150 -29.78 11.23 14.92
N GLY A 151 -29.31 11.71 16.08
CA GLY A 151 -30.14 12.28 17.15
C GLY A 151 -30.93 11.26 17.97
N THR A 152 -30.76 9.95 17.74
CA THR A 152 -31.48 8.88 18.43
C THR A 152 -30.52 8.13 19.37
N LEU A 153 -30.97 7.82 20.60
CA LEU A 153 -30.14 7.17 21.63
C LEU A 153 -30.02 5.64 21.46
N ASP A 154 -31.10 5.01 20.98
CA ASP A 154 -31.25 3.56 20.80
C ASP A 154 -32.03 3.28 19.49
N ASP A 155 -31.89 2.07 18.93
CA ASP A 155 -32.58 1.64 17.69
C ASP A 155 -32.36 2.57 16.48
N ALA A 156 -31.18 3.18 16.38
CA ALA A 156 -30.90 4.15 15.32
C ALA A 156 -30.91 3.52 13.92
N GLU A 157 -31.48 4.24 12.96
CA GLU A 157 -31.45 3.89 11.54
C GLU A 157 -30.34 4.66 10.82
N ILE A 158 -29.57 3.94 9.99
CA ILE A 158 -28.56 4.51 9.12
C ILE A 158 -28.95 4.20 7.68
N ASP A 159 -29.33 5.23 6.92
CA ASP A 159 -29.43 5.17 5.46
C ASP A 159 -28.08 5.62 4.87
N MET A 160 -27.38 4.71 4.19
CA MET A 160 -26.06 4.99 3.61
C MET A 160 -26.09 6.04 2.49
N THR A 161 -27.26 6.46 2.04
CA THR A 161 -27.41 7.56 1.07
C THR A 161 -27.53 8.94 1.72
N GLN A 162 -27.64 8.99 3.05
CA GLN A 162 -27.78 10.21 3.84
C GLN A 162 -26.55 10.45 4.75
N PRO A 163 -26.28 11.71 5.14
CA PRO A 163 -25.24 11.99 6.12
C PRO A 163 -25.48 11.25 7.43
N LEU A 164 -24.41 10.77 8.06
CA LEU A 164 -24.45 10.11 9.35
C LEU A 164 -23.91 11.06 10.42
N GLU A 165 -24.73 11.36 11.43
CA GLU A 165 -24.33 12.15 12.60
C GLU A 165 -24.08 11.24 13.79
N ILE A 166 -22.93 11.41 14.44
CA ILE A 166 -22.53 10.65 15.64
C ILE A 166 -22.18 11.65 16.72
N GLU A 167 -22.87 11.57 17.85
CA GLU A 167 -22.53 12.36 19.05
C GLU A 167 -21.75 11.50 20.04
N LEU A 168 -20.64 12.03 20.55
CA LEU A 168 -19.70 11.32 21.40
C LEU A 168 -19.61 11.92 22.81
N GLU A 169 -19.35 11.06 23.79
CA GLU A 169 -18.75 11.38 25.08
C GLU A 169 -17.34 10.82 25.09
N TYR A 170 -16.36 11.55 25.61
CA TYR A 170 -14.99 11.05 25.71
C TYR A 170 -14.23 11.72 26.83
N ASP A 171 -13.22 11.01 27.34
CA ASP A 171 -12.33 11.53 28.37
C ASP A 171 -11.50 12.70 27.83
N GLU A 172 -11.10 13.64 28.68
CA GLU A 172 -10.22 14.76 28.30
C GLU A 172 -8.92 14.30 27.61
N ALA A 173 -8.40 13.12 28.00
CA ALA A 173 -7.21 12.52 27.38
C ALA A 173 -7.40 12.12 25.90
N ALA A 174 -8.64 12.02 25.43
CA ALA A 174 -8.95 11.76 24.03
C ALA A 174 -8.87 13.03 23.16
N LYS A 175 -8.88 14.25 23.72
CA LYS A 175 -8.85 15.48 22.91
C LYS A 175 -7.66 15.51 21.96
N GLY A 176 -7.93 15.83 20.69
CA GLY A 176 -6.93 15.85 19.61
C GLY A 176 -6.52 14.46 19.10
N LYS A 177 -7.09 13.38 19.65
CA LYS A 177 -6.92 12.02 19.10
C LYS A 177 -7.86 11.81 17.93
N ARG A 178 -7.61 10.74 17.19
CA ARG A 178 -8.44 10.32 16.06
C ARG A 178 -9.35 9.18 16.44
N VAL A 179 -10.55 9.20 15.88
CA VAL A 179 -11.47 8.07 15.90
C VAL A 179 -11.57 7.41 14.53
N ARG A 180 -11.97 6.15 14.53
CA ARG A 180 -12.36 5.39 13.34
C ARG A 180 -13.79 4.90 13.52
N VAL A 181 -14.55 4.95 12.43
CA VAL A 181 -15.96 4.57 12.42
C VAL A 181 -16.13 3.37 11.49
N ALA A 182 -16.77 2.33 12.00
CA ALA A 182 -16.97 1.07 11.31
C ALA A 182 -18.42 0.57 11.39
N LEU A 183 -18.81 -0.20 10.37
CA LEU A 183 -20.03 -1.01 10.34
C LEU A 183 -19.67 -2.44 9.96
N ILE A 184 -20.57 -3.38 10.20
CA ILE A 184 -20.38 -4.78 9.84
C ILE A 184 -20.54 -4.98 8.33
N THR A 185 -19.53 -5.59 7.72
CA THR A 185 -19.57 -6.11 6.35
C THR A 185 -19.61 -7.62 6.34
N LYS A 186 -20.02 -8.19 5.20
CA LYS A 186 -19.97 -9.62 4.93
C LYS A 186 -19.12 -9.89 3.69
N ALA A 187 -18.07 -10.70 3.87
CA ALA A 187 -17.23 -11.20 2.79
C ALA A 187 -17.13 -12.73 2.91
N VAL A 188 -17.47 -13.47 1.85
CA VAL A 188 -17.37 -14.95 1.80
C VAL A 188 -18.00 -15.64 3.04
N GLY A 189 -19.16 -15.10 3.48
CA GLY A 189 -19.91 -15.60 4.63
C GLY A 189 -19.26 -15.35 6.00
N VAL A 190 -18.29 -14.45 6.09
CA VAL A 190 -17.68 -13.98 7.35
C VAL A 190 -18.13 -12.55 7.61
N LYS A 191 -18.45 -12.23 8.86
CA LYS A 191 -18.72 -10.87 9.32
C LYS A 191 -17.46 -10.21 9.87
N GLY A 192 -17.30 -8.91 9.67
CA GLY A 192 -16.24 -8.13 10.28
C GLY A 192 -16.54 -6.63 10.23
N PHE A 193 -16.01 -5.89 11.20
CA PHE A 193 -16.11 -4.43 11.20
C PHE A 193 -15.23 -3.84 10.10
N ALA A 194 -15.86 -3.17 9.13
CA ALA A 194 -15.18 -2.39 8.13
C ALA A 194 -15.25 -0.90 8.48
N PHE A 195 -14.12 -0.33 8.90
CA PHE A 195 -13.91 1.10 8.89
C PHE A 195 -14.20 1.71 7.52
N PHE A 196 -14.87 2.85 7.52
CA PHE A 196 -15.20 3.63 6.33
C PHE A 196 -14.92 5.14 6.50
N GLN A 197 -14.67 5.59 7.73
CA GLN A 197 -14.27 6.97 8.02
C GLN A 197 -13.29 7.03 9.20
N SER A 198 -12.34 7.95 9.13
CA SER A 198 -11.63 8.47 10.31
C SER A 198 -11.88 9.97 10.46
N ALA A 199 -11.85 10.48 11.69
CA ALA A 199 -11.97 11.90 11.98
C ALA A 199 -11.13 12.25 13.22
N GLN A 200 -10.80 13.53 13.42
CA GLN A 200 -10.44 14.00 14.76
C GLN A 200 -11.65 13.87 15.68
N ILE A 201 -11.41 13.52 16.94
CA ILE A 201 -12.50 13.36 17.89
C ILE A 201 -13.13 14.71 18.22
N ALA A 202 -14.45 14.75 18.13
CA ALA A 202 -15.27 15.90 18.49
C ALA A 202 -16.56 15.41 19.14
N GLU A 203 -17.26 16.30 19.86
CA GLU A 203 -18.56 15.98 20.47
C GLU A 203 -19.59 15.55 19.43
N LYS A 204 -19.48 16.06 18.20
CA LYS A 204 -20.31 15.68 17.07
C LYS A 204 -19.45 15.50 15.83
N ILE A 205 -19.62 14.35 15.16
CA ILE A 205 -18.96 14.02 13.90
C ILE A 205 -20.06 13.82 12.85
N THR A 206 -19.92 14.51 11.71
CA THR A 206 -20.80 14.35 10.55
C THR A 206 -20.04 13.66 9.43
N ILE A 207 -20.51 12.50 9.01
CA ILE A 207 -19.90 11.69 7.96
C ILE A 207 -20.71 11.84 6.67
N HIS A 208 -20.01 12.17 5.58
CA HIS A 208 -20.62 12.29 4.26
C HIS A 208 -21.04 10.91 3.72
N PRO A 209 -22.18 10.78 3.00
CA PRO A 209 -22.64 9.51 2.41
C PRO A 209 -21.60 8.81 1.54
N ASP A 210 -20.71 9.57 0.89
CA ASP A 210 -19.67 8.99 0.04
C ASP A 210 -18.73 8.06 0.81
N ALA A 211 -18.51 8.27 2.11
CA ALA A 211 -17.64 7.43 2.93
C ALA A 211 -18.06 5.94 2.88
N PHE A 212 -19.36 5.63 2.77
CA PHE A 212 -19.86 4.25 2.65
C PHE A 212 -19.42 3.53 1.37
N LYS A 213 -18.94 4.25 0.35
CA LYS A 213 -18.36 3.69 -0.89
C LYS A 213 -16.90 3.26 -0.72
N HIS A 214 -16.23 3.70 0.36
CA HIS A 214 -14.77 3.67 0.54
C HIS A 214 -14.37 2.94 1.82
N LYS A 215 -14.81 1.70 1.99
CA LYS A 215 -14.46 0.91 3.17
C LYS A 215 -13.10 0.21 3.06
N HIS A 216 -12.46 -0.01 4.21
CA HIS A 216 -11.14 -0.63 4.27
C HIS A 216 -11.17 -2.13 3.92
N ILE A 217 -12.21 -2.85 4.34
CA ILE A 217 -12.44 -4.24 3.94
C ILE A 217 -13.11 -4.19 2.58
N ASN A 218 -12.33 -4.44 1.53
CA ASN A 218 -12.84 -4.45 0.18
C ASN A 218 -12.22 -5.59 -0.62
N GLY A 219 -12.86 -5.94 -1.73
CA GLY A 219 -12.33 -6.88 -2.70
C GLY A 219 -12.64 -6.41 -4.11
N GLY A 220 -11.62 -5.99 -4.85
CA GLY A 220 -11.75 -5.61 -6.26
C GLY A 220 -12.05 -6.80 -7.17
N SER A 221 -13.09 -6.68 -7.98
CA SER A 221 -13.23 -7.44 -9.20
C SER A 221 -12.22 -6.94 -10.27
N PRO A 222 -12.11 -7.60 -11.44
CA PRO A 222 -11.34 -7.07 -12.57
C PRO A 222 -11.79 -5.68 -13.07
N THR A 223 -12.99 -5.22 -12.68
CA THR A 223 -13.52 -3.90 -13.03
C THR A 223 -13.37 -2.86 -11.92
N GLY A 224 -12.68 -3.22 -10.82
CA GLY A 224 -12.52 -2.37 -9.63
C GLY A 224 -13.71 -2.33 -8.69
N LYS A 225 -14.86 -2.92 -9.10
CA LYS A 225 -16.05 -3.01 -8.25
C LYS A 225 -15.75 -3.83 -6.99
N ASP A 226 -16.16 -3.29 -5.86
CA ASP A 226 -16.04 -3.98 -4.57
C ASP A 226 -17.04 -5.16 -4.51
N VAL A 227 -16.55 -6.35 -4.18
CA VAL A 227 -17.33 -7.58 -4.04
C VAL A 227 -17.74 -7.86 -2.59
N THR A 228 -17.32 -7.01 -1.65
CA THR A 228 -17.74 -7.08 -0.25
C THR A 228 -18.95 -6.19 -0.03
N ASN A 229 -19.94 -6.67 0.72
CA ASN A 229 -21.20 -5.95 0.93
C ASN A 229 -21.37 -5.56 2.39
N TRP A 230 -22.01 -4.42 2.62
CA TRP A 230 -22.54 -4.06 3.93
C TRP A 230 -23.61 -5.09 4.37
N SER A 231 -23.68 -5.39 5.66
CA SER A 231 -24.74 -6.25 6.22
C SER A 231 -25.99 -5.41 6.44
N LEU A 232 -26.92 -5.38 5.47
CA LEU A 232 -28.19 -4.65 5.59
C LEU A 232 -29.10 -5.25 6.67
N GLY A 233 -29.99 -4.42 7.22
CA GLY A 233 -30.82 -4.76 8.39
C GLY A 233 -30.01 -4.63 9.68
N ASP A 234 -30.10 -5.63 10.55
CA ASP A 234 -29.39 -5.64 11.84
C ASP A 234 -27.87 -5.51 11.65
N ASN A 235 -27.31 -4.43 12.19
CA ASN A 235 -25.90 -4.11 12.13
C ASN A 235 -25.45 -3.48 13.47
N TYR A 236 -24.17 -3.17 13.57
CA TYR A 236 -23.58 -2.48 14.70
C TYR A 236 -22.65 -1.39 14.19
N LEU A 237 -22.85 -0.17 14.68
CA LEU A 237 -21.91 0.94 14.50
C LEU A 237 -20.85 0.85 15.59
N GLN A 238 -19.58 0.89 15.20
CA GLN A 238 -18.46 0.96 16.13
C GLN A 238 -17.68 2.24 15.92
N VAL A 239 -17.35 2.93 17.01
CA VAL A 239 -16.39 4.03 17.04
C VAL A 239 -15.20 3.58 17.89
N SER A 240 -13.98 3.84 17.42
CA SER A 240 -12.78 3.43 18.14
C SER A 240 -11.66 4.48 18.14
N ILE A 241 -10.95 4.58 19.27
CA ILE A 241 -9.64 5.23 19.35
C ILE A 241 -8.58 4.13 19.32
N VAL A 242 -7.57 4.30 18.47
CA VAL A 242 -6.40 3.41 18.40
C VAL A 242 -5.15 4.23 18.69
N GLU A 243 -4.37 3.80 19.68
CA GLU A 243 -3.07 4.37 20.01
C GLU A 243 -1.98 3.33 19.78
N ASP A 244 -1.01 3.68 18.94
CA ASP A 244 0.17 2.86 18.70
C ASP A 244 1.41 3.52 19.32
N ASP A 245 2.12 2.77 20.15
CA ASP A 245 3.43 3.11 20.67
C ASP A 245 4.47 2.14 20.12
N ARG A 246 5.44 2.70 19.38
CA ARG A 246 6.50 1.97 18.67
C ARG A 246 7.85 2.05 19.37
N THR A 247 7.90 2.55 20.60
CA THR A 247 9.12 2.55 21.40
C THR A 247 9.52 1.11 21.72
N ASN A 248 10.75 0.74 21.35
CA ASN A 248 11.24 -0.62 21.52
C ASN A 248 11.70 -0.92 22.96
N ASP A 249 11.86 0.08 23.86
CA ASP A 249 12.16 -0.06 25.30
C ASP A 249 13.11 -1.23 25.72
N GLY A 250 14.10 -1.56 24.88
CA GLY A 250 15.02 -2.69 25.10
C GLY A 250 14.41 -4.09 24.95
N GLN A 251 13.21 -4.21 24.36
CA GLN A 251 12.55 -5.48 24.09
C GLN A 251 13.39 -6.34 23.15
N PRO A 252 13.48 -7.67 23.38
CA PRO A 252 14.33 -8.56 22.61
C PRO A 252 13.71 -8.97 21.27
N PHE A 253 12.59 -8.37 20.86
CA PHE A 253 11.88 -8.73 19.64
C PHE A 253 12.51 -8.07 18.40
N SER A 254 12.43 -8.76 17.25
CA SER A 254 12.80 -8.20 15.94
C SER A 254 12.01 -6.94 15.58
N TYR A 255 10.76 -6.87 16.05
CA TYR A 255 9.88 -5.73 15.96
C TYR A 255 8.95 -5.74 17.17
N PHE A 256 8.73 -4.57 17.76
CA PHE A 256 7.82 -4.40 18.88
C PHE A 256 6.97 -3.15 18.71
N LYS A 257 5.67 -3.29 18.93
CA LYS A 257 4.76 -2.16 19.18
C LYS A 257 3.75 -2.53 20.25
N ARG A 258 3.17 -1.50 20.85
CA ARG A 258 2.01 -1.59 21.73
C ARG A 258 0.85 -0.91 21.05
N THR A 259 -0.25 -1.62 20.91
CA THR A 259 -1.51 -1.08 20.37
C THR A 259 -2.55 -1.12 21.47
N SER A 260 -3.06 0.05 21.81
CA SER A 260 -4.18 0.20 22.74
C SER A 260 -5.39 0.68 21.96
N THR A 261 -6.55 0.08 22.22
CA THR A 261 -7.78 0.38 21.53
C THR A 261 -8.92 0.50 22.51
N SER A 262 -9.75 1.51 22.32
CA SER A 262 -10.98 1.72 23.07
C SER A 262 -12.12 1.75 22.08
N PHE A 263 -13.13 0.90 22.28
CA PHE A 263 -14.30 0.82 21.42
C PHE A 263 -15.52 1.40 22.12
N ASP A 264 -16.48 1.88 21.36
CA ASP A 264 -17.88 1.80 21.75
C ASP A 264 -18.70 1.30 20.57
N THR A 265 -19.70 0.47 20.85
CA THR A 265 -20.47 -0.24 19.82
C THR A 265 -21.95 -0.16 20.13
N LYS A 266 -22.77 0.25 19.16
CA LYS A 266 -24.21 0.39 19.29
C LYS A 266 -24.94 -0.40 18.19
N PRO A 267 -26.03 -1.13 18.52
CA PRO A 267 -26.88 -1.75 17.51
C PRO A 267 -27.57 -0.69 16.66
N VAL A 268 -27.68 -0.95 15.36
CA VAL A 268 -28.32 -0.05 14.38
C VAL A 268 -29.03 -0.85 13.29
N THR A 269 -30.01 -0.24 12.63
CA THR A 269 -30.61 -0.78 11.41
C THR A 269 -30.00 -0.09 10.19
N LEU A 270 -29.31 -0.85 9.35
CA LEU A 270 -28.62 -0.34 8.16
C LEU A 270 -29.48 -0.51 6.89
N SER A 271 -29.63 0.56 6.13
CA SER A 271 -30.38 0.61 4.87
C SER A 271 -29.65 1.43 3.80
N GLY A 272 -30.24 1.52 2.61
CA GLY A 272 -29.64 2.15 1.44
C GLY A 272 -28.70 1.23 0.67
N GLU A 273 -28.50 1.54 -0.61
CA GLU A 273 -27.55 0.83 -1.47
C GLU A 273 -26.50 1.82 -1.99
N VAL A 274 -25.23 1.47 -1.82
CA VAL A 274 -24.09 2.23 -2.35
C VAL A 274 -23.20 1.30 -3.14
N GLU A 275 -22.79 1.73 -4.34
CA GLU A 275 -21.78 0.99 -5.11
C GLU A 275 -20.38 1.40 -4.64
N GLY A 276 -19.70 0.50 -3.94
CA GLY A 276 -18.30 0.67 -3.55
C GLY A 276 -17.31 0.26 -4.64
N ARG A 277 -16.09 0.79 -4.54
CA ARG A 277 -14.96 0.38 -5.38
C ARG A 277 -13.75 0.10 -4.50
N SER A 278 -12.95 -0.89 -4.89
CA SER A 278 -11.63 -1.14 -4.30
C SER A 278 -10.56 -0.27 -4.95
N TYR A 279 -10.72 0.01 -6.25
CA TYR A 279 -9.87 0.91 -7.01
C TYR A 279 -10.67 1.52 -8.17
N ILE A 280 -10.17 2.64 -8.69
CA ILE A 280 -10.62 3.29 -9.91
C ILE A 280 -9.48 3.33 -10.93
N THR A 281 -9.83 3.40 -12.21
CA THR A 281 -8.89 3.32 -13.32
C THR A 281 -9.21 4.39 -14.35
N ALA A 282 -8.18 5.04 -14.88
CA ALA A 282 -8.23 5.85 -16.10
C ALA A 282 -7.25 5.27 -17.13
N LYS A 283 -7.62 5.34 -18.40
CA LYS A 283 -6.77 4.88 -19.51
C LYS A 283 -7.14 5.62 -20.78
N ASP A 284 -6.13 5.96 -21.58
CA ASP A 284 -6.35 6.58 -22.87
C ASP A 284 -5.27 6.17 -23.90
N LYS A 285 -5.57 6.44 -25.17
CA LYS A 285 -4.65 6.33 -26.29
C LYS A 285 -4.62 7.65 -27.04
N ILE A 286 -3.43 8.22 -27.17
CA ILE A 286 -3.26 9.54 -27.76
C ILE A 286 -2.33 9.43 -28.97
N ASP A 287 -2.88 9.76 -30.12
CA ASP A 287 -2.13 9.79 -31.37
C ASP A 287 -1.16 10.97 -31.39
N ALA A 288 0.09 10.68 -31.78
CA ALA A 288 1.15 11.64 -32.01
C ALA A 288 1.78 11.41 -33.40
N PRO A 289 2.52 12.37 -33.97
CA PRO A 289 3.10 12.23 -35.30
C PRO A 289 3.98 10.98 -35.51
N ASN A 290 4.62 10.49 -34.44
CA ASN A 290 5.51 9.32 -34.45
C ASN A 290 4.82 8.01 -34.01
N GLY A 291 3.53 8.03 -33.68
CA GLY A 291 2.75 6.87 -33.28
C GLY A 291 1.82 7.16 -32.12
N THR A 292 1.23 6.12 -31.53
CA THR A 292 0.22 6.26 -30.48
C THR A 292 0.85 6.02 -29.11
N PHE A 293 0.70 6.99 -28.21
CA PHE A 293 0.96 6.79 -26.79
C PHE A 293 -0.26 6.15 -26.13
N SER A 294 -0.03 5.43 -25.05
CA SER A 294 -1.11 4.97 -24.17
C SER A 294 -0.71 5.10 -22.72
N TYR A 295 -1.66 5.45 -21.87
CA TYR A 295 -1.47 5.38 -20.42
C TYR A 295 -2.56 4.54 -19.76
N LEU A 296 -2.21 4.02 -18.59
CA LEU A 296 -3.11 3.36 -17.65
C LEU A 296 -2.71 3.84 -16.27
N VAL A 297 -3.66 4.40 -15.52
CA VAL A 297 -3.44 4.87 -14.15
C VAL A 297 -4.54 4.33 -13.25
N ASN A 298 -4.18 3.96 -12.03
CA ASN A 298 -5.07 3.38 -11.03
C ASN A 298 -4.88 4.09 -9.69
N ALA A 299 -5.98 4.29 -8.98
CA ALA A 299 -5.98 4.74 -7.59
C ALA A 299 -6.77 3.76 -6.73
N SER A 300 -6.27 3.48 -5.52
CA SER A 300 -7.01 2.70 -4.52
C SER A 300 -8.20 3.52 -4.01
N ASN A 301 -9.17 2.93 -3.31
CA ASN A 301 -10.30 3.68 -2.76
C ASN A 301 -9.90 4.76 -1.73
N ALA A 302 -10.83 5.66 -1.37
CA ALA A 302 -10.50 6.83 -0.54
C ALA A 302 -10.00 6.49 0.87
N TRP A 303 -10.30 5.29 1.42
CA TRP A 303 -9.68 4.85 2.67
C TRP A 303 -8.16 4.77 2.58
N TYR A 304 -7.66 4.34 1.41
CA TYR A 304 -6.25 4.07 1.16
C TYR A 304 -5.54 5.15 0.35
N ALA A 305 -6.27 5.92 -0.46
CA ALA A 305 -5.69 6.86 -1.42
C ALA A 305 -6.24 8.26 -1.24
N ARG A 306 -5.34 9.22 -1.03
CA ARG A 306 -5.63 10.65 -1.03
C ARG A 306 -5.48 11.22 -2.43
N PRO A 307 -6.44 12.01 -2.94
CA PRO A 307 -6.30 12.70 -4.23
C PRO A 307 -5.16 13.74 -4.18
N LEU A 308 -4.43 13.90 -5.29
CA LEU A 308 -3.24 14.76 -5.34
C LEU A 308 -3.56 16.26 -5.38
N ASN A 309 -4.77 16.63 -5.79
CA ASN A 309 -5.31 17.99 -5.76
C ASN A 309 -5.80 18.43 -4.36
N THR A 310 -5.75 17.56 -3.36
CA THR A 310 -6.01 17.98 -1.97
C THR A 310 -4.79 18.69 -1.38
N ASN A 311 -4.92 19.29 -0.19
CA ASN A 311 -3.82 20.00 0.51
C ASN A 311 -2.66 19.09 0.95
N ILE A 312 -1.95 18.46 0.01
CA ILE A 312 -0.72 17.72 0.28
C ILE A 312 0.34 18.75 0.61
N GLU A 313 0.73 18.80 1.87
CA GLU A 313 1.67 19.81 2.34
C GLU A 313 3.09 19.42 1.95
N ARG A 314 3.45 18.13 2.09
CA ARG A 314 4.83 17.65 1.97
C ARG A 314 4.94 16.35 1.17
N ILE A 315 5.58 16.42 0.00
CA ILE A 315 5.82 15.26 -0.86
C ILE A 315 7.31 15.08 -1.17
N GLY A 316 7.83 13.86 -1.11
CA GLY A 316 9.18 13.53 -1.55
C GLY A 316 9.20 12.87 -2.93
N ILE A 317 10.24 13.11 -3.72
CA ILE A 317 10.56 12.25 -4.87
C ILE A 317 11.75 11.38 -4.46
N ALA A 318 11.50 10.11 -4.20
CA ALA A 318 12.48 9.24 -3.54
C ALA A 318 13.16 8.25 -4.48
N SER A 319 12.77 8.20 -5.76
CA SER A 319 13.40 7.37 -6.79
C SER A 319 13.06 7.91 -8.16
N VAL A 320 14.08 8.22 -8.96
CA VAL A 320 13.95 8.50 -10.39
C VAL A 320 15.02 7.67 -11.10
N SER A 321 14.61 6.76 -11.99
CA SER A 321 15.54 5.86 -12.65
C SER A 321 15.28 5.68 -14.13
N VAL A 322 16.33 5.33 -14.86
CA VAL A 322 16.28 4.90 -16.25
C VAL A 322 16.92 3.53 -16.37
N GLU A 323 16.22 2.61 -17.00
CA GLU A 323 16.73 1.31 -17.42
C GLU A 323 16.51 1.16 -18.92
N GLY A 324 17.28 0.32 -19.60
CA GLY A 324 17.00 0.06 -21.00
C GLY A 324 17.83 -1.01 -21.66
N VAL A 325 17.18 -1.76 -22.55
CA VAL A 325 17.84 -2.71 -23.45
C VAL A 325 18.14 -2.00 -24.77
N LEU A 326 19.41 -1.66 -24.96
CA LEU A 326 19.93 -0.80 -26.03
C LEU A 326 20.33 -1.57 -27.30
N TYR A 327 20.16 -2.90 -27.28
CA TYR A 327 20.55 -3.79 -28.37
C TYR A 327 19.44 -4.79 -28.72
N LYS A 328 19.16 -4.96 -30.02
CA LYS A 328 18.23 -5.95 -30.56
C LYS A 328 18.81 -6.57 -31.84
N GLN A 329 18.75 -7.89 -31.95
CA GLN A 329 19.15 -8.64 -33.14
C GLN A 329 17.99 -9.53 -33.59
N GLU A 330 17.64 -9.43 -34.86
CA GLU A 330 16.64 -10.28 -35.52
C GLU A 330 17.31 -11.04 -36.67
N SER A 331 16.90 -12.29 -36.88
CA SER A 331 17.45 -13.13 -37.94
C SER A 331 16.31 -13.76 -38.73
N ASP A 332 16.29 -13.49 -40.03
CA ASP A 332 15.35 -14.06 -40.99
C ASP A 332 16.07 -15.00 -41.94
N SER A 333 15.56 -16.22 -42.11
CA SER A 333 16.12 -17.21 -43.05
C SER A 333 15.20 -17.39 -44.25
N LYS A 334 15.72 -17.17 -45.46
CA LYS A 334 15.05 -17.52 -46.72
C LYS A 334 15.73 -18.73 -47.35
N THR A 335 14.96 -19.78 -47.64
CA THR A 335 15.46 -20.96 -48.34
C THR A 335 14.97 -20.93 -49.78
N SER A 336 15.89 -20.99 -50.73
CA SER A 336 15.60 -21.17 -52.15
C SER A 336 16.09 -22.53 -52.60
N GLU A 337 15.27 -23.21 -53.38
CA GLU A 337 15.61 -24.49 -53.99
C GLU A 337 15.80 -24.29 -55.49
N THR A 338 16.88 -24.83 -56.05
CA THR A 338 17.13 -24.81 -57.49
C THR A 338 17.46 -26.21 -57.97
N ASP A 339 16.65 -26.72 -58.89
CA ASP A 339 16.79 -28.06 -59.47
C ASP A 339 17.69 -28.04 -60.70
N TYR A 340 18.76 -28.84 -60.68
CA TYR A 340 19.67 -29.04 -61.80
C TYR A 340 19.65 -30.50 -62.27
N GLY A 341 18.46 -30.99 -62.60
CA GLY A 341 18.24 -32.31 -63.21
C GLY A 341 18.61 -33.50 -62.33
N ALA A 342 19.90 -33.79 -62.17
CA ALA A 342 20.42 -34.93 -61.40
C ALA A 342 20.71 -34.61 -59.91
N TYR A 343 20.67 -33.34 -59.51
CA TYR A 343 20.78 -32.95 -58.11
C TYR A 343 20.00 -31.65 -57.83
N LYS A 344 19.59 -31.50 -56.56
CA LYS A 344 18.86 -30.37 -56.01
C LYS A 344 19.79 -29.56 -55.12
N VAL A 345 19.88 -28.25 -55.37
CA VAL A 345 20.66 -27.34 -54.52
C VAL A 345 19.68 -26.57 -53.64
N ILE A 346 19.82 -26.73 -52.33
CA ILE A 346 19.09 -25.97 -51.33
C ILE A 346 20.04 -24.88 -50.82
N SER A 347 19.67 -23.61 -51.04
CA SER A 347 20.41 -22.46 -50.53
C SER A 347 19.60 -21.77 -49.44
N THR A 348 20.13 -21.72 -48.22
CA THR A 348 19.52 -20.97 -47.11
C THR A 348 20.32 -19.68 -46.90
N THR A 349 19.66 -18.54 -47.07
CA THR A 349 20.22 -17.21 -46.77
C THR A 349 19.65 -16.73 -45.46
N THR A 350 20.49 -16.58 -44.45
CA THR A 350 20.12 -15.95 -43.17
C THR A 350 20.53 -14.48 -43.20
N THR A 351 19.56 -13.58 -43.09
CA THR A 351 19.79 -12.14 -42.93
C THR A 351 19.66 -11.80 -41.45
N THR A 352 20.70 -11.18 -40.89
CA THR A 352 20.69 -10.71 -39.50
C THR A 352 20.64 -9.20 -39.50
N THR A 353 19.60 -8.63 -38.90
CA THR A 353 19.42 -7.19 -38.71
C THR A 353 19.71 -6.83 -37.26
N THR A 354 20.56 -5.84 -37.04
CA THR A 354 20.98 -5.38 -35.71
C THR A 354 20.59 -3.93 -35.49
N TRP A 355 19.90 -3.67 -34.39
CA TRP A 355 19.54 -2.34 -33.92
C TRP A 355 20.30 -2.06 -32.62
N GLN A 356 21.10 -1.00 -32.61
CA GLN A 356 21.95 -0.67 -31.46
C GLN A 356 21.97 0.83 -31.21
N PHE A 357 21.47 1.24 -30.06
CA PHE A 357 21.61 2.61 -29.59
C PHE A 357 23.08 2.88 -29.25
N PRO A 358 23.64 4.05 -29.60
CA PRO A 358 25.03 4.36 -29.27
C PRO A 358 25.24 4.36 -27.75
N GLN A 359 26.36 3.81 -27.29
CA GLN A 359 26.75 3.98 -25.90
C GLN A 359 27.10 5.46 -25.67
N LEU A 360 26.45 6.07 -24.69
CA LEU A 360 26.69 7.45 -24.28
C LEU A 360 27.42 7.46 -22.94
N ASP A 361 28.15 8.53 -22.67
CA ASP A 361 28.74 8.77 -21.34
C ASP A 361 27.64 8.94 -20.28
N ASP A 362 27.97 8.61 -19.03
CA ASP A 362 27.05 8.73 -17.89
C ASP A 362 26.45 10.14 -17.76
N THR A 363 27.22 11.18 -18.12
CA THR A 363 26.79 12.58 -18.05
C THR A 363 25.53 12.89 -18.86
N TYR A 364 25.27 12.18 -19.98
CA TYR A 364 24.03 12.34 -20.75
C TYR A 364 22.82 11.82 -19.96
N TRP A 365 22.97 10.64 -19.35
CA TRP A 365 21.91 10.00 -18.57
C TRP A 365 21.66 10.74 -17.26
N ASP A 366 22.72 11.20 -16.59
CA ASP A 366 22.62 12.00 -15.37
C ASP A 366 21.88 13.32 -15.66
N GLN A 367 22.25 14.02 -16.75
CA GLN A 367 21.56 15.25 -17.17
C GLN A 367 20.08 14.99 -17.51
N PHE A 368 19.78 13.88 -18.18
CA PHE A 368 18.41 13.48 -18.49
C PHE A 368 17.56 13.24 -17.23
N LEU A 369 18.12 12.54 -16.24
CA LEU A 369 17.46 12.27 -14.95
C LEU A 369 17.28 13.56 -14.13
N GLU A 370 18.28 14.45 -14.08
CA GLU A 370 18.16 15.75 -13.41
C GLU A 370 17.08 16.63 -14.05
N ASN A 371 16.98 16.62 -15.38
CA ASN A 371 15.93 17.36 -16.09
C ASN A 371 14.53 16.82 -15.76
N ILE A 372 14.37 15.49 -15.72
CA ILE A 372 13.11 14.85 -15.30
C ILE A 372 12.76 15.22 -13.86
N TYR A 373 13.73 15.15 -12.95
CA TYR A 373 13.55 15.49 -11.54
C TYR A 373 13.12 16.94 -11.35
N ALA A 374 13.78 17.87 -12.06
CA ALA A 374 13.46 19.30 -12.00
C ALA A 374 12.03 19.58 -12.47
N ASP A 375 11.61 18.97 -13.58
CA ASP A 375 10.27 19.18 -14.11
C ASP A 375 9.18 18.49 -13.29
N LEU A 376 9.43 17.29 -12.76
CA LEU A 376 8.52 16.63 -11.80
C LEU A 376 8.35 17.47 -10.54
N THR A 377 9.46 18.02 -10.02
CA THR A 377 9.43 18.92 -8.87
C THR A 377 8.63 20.18 -9.19
N GLY A 378 8.82 20.75 -10.38
CA GLY A 378 8.02 21.87 -10.89
C GLY A 378 6.54 21.54 -10.94
N MET A 379 6.16 20.42 -11.57
CA MET A 379 4.77 19.95 -11.65
C MET A 379 4.13 19.83 -10.26
N LEU A 380 4.78 19.13 -9.31
CA LEU A 380 4.24 18.94 -7.96
C LEU A 380 4.08 20.27 -7.20
N ARG A 381 5.03 21.19 -7.34
CA ARG A 381 4.99 22.49 -6.66
C ARG A 381 3.99 23.45 -7.29
N ASP A 382 4.04 23.60 -8.61
CA ASP A 382 3.38 24.70 -9.33
C ASP A 382 1.92 24.36 -9.64
N GLU A 383 1.58 23.08 -9.79
CA GLU A 383 0.23 22.62 -10.18
C GLU A 383 -0.55 22.01 -9.01
N TYR A 384 0.14 21.30 -8.11
CA TYR A 384 -0.47 20.65 -6.94
C TYR A 384 -0.17 21.35 -5.61
N GLY A 385 0.56 22.48 -5.64
CA GLY A 385 0.81 23.31 -4.46
C GLY A 385 1.66 22.65 -3.35
N ALA A 386 2.31 21.52 -3.64
CA ALA A 386 3.01 20.74 -2.63
C ALA A 386 4.40 21.31 -2.31
N SER A 387 4.82 21.23 -1.05
CA SER A 387 6.23 21.44 -0.69
C SER A 387 7.02 20.18 -1.01
N VAL A 388 7.78 20.22 -2.10
CA VAL A 388 8.64 19.10 -2.49
C VAL A 388 9.87 19.03 -1.59
N VAL A 389 10.06 17.90 -0.91
CA VAL A 389 11.26 17.61 -0.13
C VAL A 389 12.36 17.13 -1.06
N ASP A 390 13.50 17.82 -0.97
CA ASP A 390 14.68 17.56 -1.79
C ASP A 390 15.17 16.11 -1.65
N VAL A 391 15.56 15.52 -2.78
CA VAL A 391 15.99 14.12 -2.85
C VAL A 391 17.20 13.83 -1.98
N ASP A 392 18.13 14.78 -1.82
CA ASP A 392 19.35 14.60 -1.02
C ASP A 392 19.02 14.48 0.47
N LYS A 393 17.91 15.11 0.92
CA LYS A 393 17.42 14.94 2.30
C LYS A 393 16.82 13.56 2.53
N ILE A 394 16.20 12.99 1.48
CA ILE A 394 15.59 11.67 1.54
C ILE A 394 16.67 10.60 1.56
N THR A 395 17.66 10.69 0.65
CA THR A 395 18.75 9.72 0.55
C THR A 395 19.70 9.75 1.75
N ALA A 396 19.82 10.90 2.42
CA ALA A 396 20.60 11.03 3.67
C ALA A 396 19.90 10.42 4.90
N ASN A 397 18.63 10.04 4.82
CA ASN A 397 17.92 9.43 5.94
C ASN A 397 18.41 7.99 6.17
N PRO A 398 18.77 7.58 7.41
CA PRO A 398 19.25 6.22 7.68
C PRO A 398 18.27 5.10 7.30
N ILE A 399 16.96 5.36 7.33
CA ILE A 399 15.93 4.39 6.91
C ILE A 399 16.05 4.11 5.40
N TYR A 400 16.48 5.11 4.62
CA TYR A 400 16.66 4.97 3.19
C TYR A 400 17.72 3.91 2.84
N ASP A 401 18.64 3.61 3.76
CA ASP A 401 19.65 2.60 3.52
C ASP A 401 19.11 1.18 3.40
N GLU A 402 17.91 0.93 3.91
CA GLU A 402 17.24 -0.37 3.88
C GLU A 402 16.62 -0.70 2.51
N PHE A 403 16.54 0.26 1.58
CA PHE A 403 16.02 0.02 0.22
C PHE A 403 17.04 -0.66 -0.70
N TYR A 404 16.55 -1.21 -1.82
CA TYR A 404 17.35 -2.02 -2.73
C TYR A 404 18.41 -1.21 -3.43
N LEU A 405 19.65 -1.71 -3.38
CA LEU A 405 20.74 -1.13 -4.13
C LEU A 405 20.42 -1.15 -5.63
N PRO A 406 20.76 -0.06 -6.35
CA PRO A 406 20.62 -0.03 -7.79
C PRO A 406 21.64 -0.96 -8.46
N ASN A 407 21.24 -1.56 -9.58
CA ASN A 407 22.15 -2.30 -10.45
C ASN A 407 22.66 -1.36 -11.54
N ASP A 408 23.49 -0.39 -11.16
CA ASP A 408 24.03 0.58 -12.11
C ASP A 408 24.88 -0.11 -13.17
N ALA A 409 24.57 0.17 -14.43
CA ALA A 409 25.28 -0.40 -15.58
C ALA A 409 25.15 0.55 -16.76
N ASN A 410 26.26 0.88 -17.41
CA ASN A 410 26.24 1.59 -18.69
C ASN A 410 27.14 0.83 -19.68
N THR A 411 26.50 0.08 -20.56
CA THR A 411 27.16 -0.75 -21.58
C THR A 411 26.51 -0.53 -22.93
N GLU A 412 27.18 -0.96 -23.99
CA GLU A 412 26.63 -0.93 -25.36
C GLU A 412 25.26 -1.61 -25.53
N LYS A 413 24.88 -2.52 -24.62
CA LYS A 413 23.64 -3.32 -24.72
C LYS A 413 22.59 -2.98 -23.68
N TYR A 414 23.00 -2.35 -22.59
CA TYR A 414 22.16 -2.16 -21.42
C TYR A 414 22.57 -0.91 -20.65
N ILE A 415 21.58 -0.13 -20.26
CA ILE A 415 21.71 1.02 -19.35
C ILE A 415 20.82 0.77 -18.12
N SER A 416 21.32 1.15 -16.96
CA SER A 416 20.61 1.24 -15.69
C SER A 416 21.31 2.31 -14.86
N LYS A 417 20.56 3.38 -14.56
CA LYS A 417 21.03 4.56 -13.85
C LYS A 417 19.93 5.13 -12.97
N ASN A 418 20.33 5.69 -11.85
CA ASN A 418 19.44 6.33 -10.89
C ASN A 418 19.85 7.79 -10.73
N LEU A 419 18.90 8.64 -10.38
CA LEU A 419 19.18 10.04 -10.07
C LEU A 419 20.04 10.08 -8.81
N ARG A 420 21.27 10.59 -8.92
CA ARG A 420 22.21 10.75 -7.79
C ARG A 420 22.33 9.43 -7.00
N ASP A 421 22.18 9.49 -5.68
CA ASP A 421 22.28 8.35 -4.77
C ASP A 421 20.91 7.66 -4.52
N THR A 422 19.92 7.89 -5.39
CA THR A 422 18.62 7.22 -5.21
C THR A 422 18.71 5.71 -5.42
N LYS A 423 17.90 5.00 -4.63
CA LYS A 423 17.76 3.55 -4.63
C LYS A 423 16.42 3.16 -5.22
N ARG A 424 16.34 1.90 -5.62
CA ARG A 424 15.07 1.29 -6.02
C ARG A 424 14.24 1.05 -4.77
N LEU A 425 12.97 1.44 -4.78
CA LEU A 425 12.08 1.29 -3.62
C LEU A 425 11.19 0.03 -3.67
N TYR A 426 11.18 -0.68 -4.80
CA TYR A 426 10.34 -1.85 -5.02
C TYR A 426 11.13 -3.03 -5.57
N PRO A 427 10.77 -4.28 -5.21
CA PRO A 427 11.45 -5.47 -5.72
C PRO A 427 11.25 -5.64 -7.24
N SER A 428 12.26 -6.14 -7.93
CA SER A 428 12.33 -6.32 -9.39
C SER A 428 12.42 -7.79 -9.78
N SER A 429 12.67 -8.67 -8.80
CA SER A 429 12.71 -10.12 -8.99
C SER A 429 11.71 -10.84 -8.09
N PHE A 430 11.29 -12.03 -8.52
CA PHE A 430 10.43 -12.88 -7.71
C PHE A 430 11.12 -13.32 -6.39
N GLY A 431 12.45 -13.44 -6.38
CA GLY A 431 13.21 -13.75 -5.17
C GLY A 431 13.13 -12.64 -4.13
N GLU A 432 13.26 -11.38 -4.56
CA GLU A 432 13.06 -10.20 -3.69
C GLU A 432 11.60 -10.13 -3.21
N ILE A 433 10.61 -10.26 -4.12
CA ILE A 433 9.18 -10.28 -3.74
C ILE A 433 8.87 -11.32 -2.65
N LEU A 434 9.50 -12.49 -2.69
CA LEU A 434 9.32 -13.50 -1.64
C LEU A 434 10.04 -13.15 -0.34
N GLY A 435 11.24 -12.54 -0.43
CA GLY A 435 12.01 -12.10 0.73
C GLY A 435 11.37 -10.93 1.49
N ASP A 436 10.76 -10.00 0.77
CA ASP A 436 10.26 -8.72 1.32
C ASP A 436 8.81 -8.75 1.81
N ARG A 437 8.16 -9.91 1.72
CA ARG A 437 6.76 -10.05 2.18
C ARG A 437 6.69 -10.04 3.70
N LYS A 438 6.45 -8.86 4.27
CA LYS A 438 5.97 -8.70 5.64
C LYS A 438 4.46 -8.95 5.72
N THR A 439 3.99 -9.38 6.88
CA THR A 439 2.55 -9.49 7.16
C THR A 439 1.94 -8.09 7.27
N SER A 440 0.69 -7.92 6.81
CA SER A 440 -0.02 -6.64 6.89
C SER A 440 -0.15 -6.12 8.33
N LEU A 441 -0.04 -6.99 9.34
CA LEU A 441 -0.09 -6.64 10.76
C LEU A 441 1.12 -5.82 11.24
N ILE A 442 2.25 -5.91 10.53
CA ILE A 442 3.48 -5.14 10.79
C ILE A 442 3.92 -4.35 9.55
N ALA A 443 2.99 -4.02 8.64
CA ALA A 443 3.29 -3.25 7.43
C ALA A 443 3.94 -1.89 7.77
N ASP A 444 3.66 -1.33 8.94
CA ASP A 444 4.28 -0.10 9.45
C ASP A 444 5.78 -0.24 9.84
N ALA A 445 6.31 -1.47 9.83
CA ALA A 445 7.73 -1.77 9.97
C ALA A 445 8.49 -1.74 8.64
N ASP A 446 7.80 -1.59 7.51
CA ASP A 446 8.46 -1.46 6.21
C ASP A 446 9.24 -0.14 6.12
N PRO A 447 10.34 -0.10 5.34
CA PRO A 447 11.13 1.13 5.20
C PRO A 447 10.30 2.31 4.69
N MET A 448 9.31 2.07 3.82
CA MET A 448 8.49 3.13 3.22
C MET A 448 7.59 3.88 4.23
N PRO A 449 6.71 3.22 5.02
CA PRO A 449 5.95 3.93 6.07
C PRO A 449 6.83 4.52 7.16
N ARG A 450 7.97 3.88 7.49
CA ARG A 450 8.94 4.42 8.45
C ARG A 450 9.56 5.72 7.95
N LEU A 451 9.95 5.78 6.67
CA LEU A 451 10.52 6.97 6.04
C LEU A 451 9.51 8.11 5.97
N LEU A 452 8.27 7.83 5.55
CA LEU A 452 7.18 8.83 5.54
C LEU A 452 6.98 9.47 6.92
N ARG A 453 6.97 8.64 7.97
CA ARG A 453 6.80 9.12 9.36
C ARG A 453 8.01 9.88 9.89
N ASP A 454 9.21 9.36 9.67
CA ASP A 454 10.45 9.97 10.19
C ASP A 454 10.74 11.33 9.56
N MET A 455 10.40 11.49 8.28
CA MET A 455 10.61 12.73 7.52
C MET A 455 9.39 13.67 7.50
N ASP A 456 8.30 13.28 8.18
CA ASP A 456 7.03 14.01 8.18
C ASP A 456 6.54 14.33 6.75
N LEU A 457 6.40 13.28 5.94
CA LEU A 457 5.93 13.35 4.56
C LEU A 457 4.49 12.82 4.48
N ASP A 458 3.65 13.52 3.72
CA ASP A 458 2.33 13.02 3.33
C ASP A 458 2.45 11.86 2.35
N ALA A 459 3.37 12.00 1.39
CA ALA A 459 3.58 11.05 0.31
C ALA A 459 5.01 11.04 -0.25
N ILE A 460 5.32 9.95 -0.95
CA ILE A 460 6.53 9.74 -1.73
C ILE A 460 6.13 9.35 -3.14
N MET A 461 6.73 10.00 -4.13
CA MET A 461 6.64 9.67 -5.55
C MET A 461 7.89 8.93 -6.03
N THR A 462 7.68 7.98 -6.93
CA THR A 462 8.73 7.27 -7.68
C THR A 462 8.44 7.29 -9.17
N LEU A 463 9.48 7.39 -9.99
CA LEU A 463 9.42 7.30 -11.45
C LEU A 463 10.51 6.34 -11.97
N ALA A 464 10.15 5.43 -12.86
CA ALA A 464 11.07 4.56 -13.58
C ALA A 464 10.76 4.61 -15.07
N ILE A 465 11.80 4.74 -15.89
CA ILE A 465 11.70 4.78 -17.36
C ILE A 465 12.49 3.61 -17.94
N ASP A 466 11.81 2.64 -18.55
CA ASP A 466 12.42 1.54 -19.31
C ASP A 466 12.44 1.90 -20.80
N TYR A 467 13.60 1.81 -21.44
CA TYR A 467 13.75 1.96 -22.88
C TYR A 467 14.05 0.63 -23.57
N ARG A 468 13.40 0.43 -24.72
CA ARG A 468 13.74 -0.68 -25.63
C ARG A 468 14.11 -0.18 -27.00
N VAL A 469 15.26 -0.63 -27.50
CA VAL A 469 15.65 -0.31 -28.87
C VAL A 469 14.73 -1.03 -29.86
N ALA A 470 14.29 -0.28 -30.88
CA ALA A 470 13.51 -0.80 -31.99
C ALA A 470 13.87 -0.04 -33.28
N ALA A 471 13.19 -0.40 -34.37
CA ALA A 471 13.18 0.35 -35.60
C ALA A 471 11.84 1.06 -35.77
N ASP A 472 11.85 2.29 -36.31
CA ASP A 472 10.66 2.94 -36.81
C ASP A 472 10.25 2.38 -38.19
N LYS A 473 9.19 2.96 -38.77
CA LYS A 473 8.65 2.58 -40.08
C LYS A 473 9.64 2.76 -41.25
N ASP A 474 10.70 3.53 -41.05
CA ASP A 474 11.72 3.87 -42.05
C ASP A 474 13.05 3.17 -41.74
N ASP A 475 13.02 2.08 -40.95
CA ASP A 475 14.20 1.30 -40.54
C ASP A 475 15.25 2.13 -39.78
N LYS A 476 14.83 3.17 -39.04
CA LYS A 476 15.72 3.96 -38.18
C LYS A 476 15.61 3.54 -36.73
N ILE A 477 16.74 3.61 -36.01
CA ILE A 477 16.81 3.25 -34.60
C ILE A 477 15.98 4.22 -33.76
N VAL A 478 15.18 3.67 -32.85
CA VAL A 478 14.38 4.43 -31.88
C VAL A 478 14.44 3.80 -30.49
N LEU A 479 14.15 4.59 -29.46
CA LEU A 479 13.91 4.10 -28.10
C LEU A 479 12.42 4.14 -27.78
N LEU A 480 11.83 2.99 -27.50
CA LEU A 480 10.44 2.87 -27.07
C LEU A 480 10.37 3.06 -25.54
N PRO A 481 9.70 4.12 -25.03
CA PRO A 481 9.53 4.32 -23.60
C PRO A 481 8.43 3.41 -23.03
N LEU A 482 8.73 2.81 -21.88
CA LEU A 482 7.80 2.23 -20.93
C LEU A 482 8.05 2.89 -19.57
N VAL A 483 7.18 3.80 -19.19
CA VAL A 483 7.29 4.57 -17.95
C VAL A 483 6.38 3.97 -16.91
N SER A 484 6.85 3.89 -15.67
CA SER A 484 6.03 3.56 -14.50
C SER A 484 6.23 4.63 -13.44
N TYR A 485 5.15 5.18 -12.91
CA TYR A 485 5.19 6.13 -11.80
C TYR A 485 4.22 5.71 -10.70
N LYS A 486 4.52 6.10 -9.47
CA LYS A 486 3.74 5.70 -8.30
C LYS A 486 3.84 6.73 -7.20
N VAL A 487 2.73 6.98 -6.52
CA VAL A 487 2.65 7.79 -5.29
C VAL A 487 2.14 6.92 -4.16
N VAL A 488 2.90 6.88 -3.08
CA VAL A 488 2.57 6.18 -1.83
C VAL A 488 2.47 7.19 -0.72
N GLY A 489 1.42 7.11 0.10
CA GLY A 489 1.26 7.98 1.25
C GLY A 489 0.44 7.32 2.35
N GLN A 490 0.17 8.09 3.40
CA GLN A 490 -0.57 7.61 4.57
C GLN A 490 -2.03 7.26 4.20
N THR A 491 -2.62 6.32 4.95
CA THR A 491 -4.05 5.99 4.81
C THR A 491 -4.89 6.87 5.74
N GLN A 492 -6.23 6.85 5.58
CA GLN A 492 -7.12 7.55 6.52
C GLN A 492 -7.03 7.04 7.96
N ALA A 493 -6.43 5.86 8.19
CA ALA A 493 -6.29 5.31 9.52
C ALA A 493 -5.29 6.10 10.39
N PHE A 494 -4.31 6.77 9.78
CA PHE A 494 -3.16 7.39 10.48
C PHE A 494 -2.48 6.44 11.48
N ASP A 495 -2.47 5.14 11.19
CA ASP A 495 -1.78 4.09 11.98
C ASP A 495 -0.30 3.94 11.61
N GLY A 496 0.27 4.89 10.87
CA GLY A 496 1.64 4.79 10.39
C GLY A 496 1.85 3.71 9.32
N GLN A 497 0.78 3.18 8.72
CA GLN A 497 0.87 2.42 7.46
C GLN A 497 0.81 3.37 6.26
N ALA A 498 1.34 2.89 5.12
CA ALA A 498 1.26 3.58 3.85
C ALA A 498 0.63 2.70 2.79
N ASN A 499 -0.06 3.30 1.83
CA ASN A 499 -0.60 2.60 0.68
C ASN A 499 -0.38 3.40 -0.61
N THR A 500 -0.50 2.71 -1.74
CA THR A 500 -0.47 3.30 -3.07
C THR A 500 -1.70 4.17 -3.26
N TRP A 501 -1.48 5.48 -3.30
CA TRP A 501 -2.50 6.46 -3.65
C TRP A 501 -2.78 6.40 -5.15
N LEU A 502 -1.71 6.40 -5.94
CA LEU A 502 -1.74 6.44 -7.38
C LEU A 502 -0.63 5.58 -7.97
N GLN A 503 -0.90 4.85 -9.05
CA GLN A 503 0.12 4.21 -9.87
C GLN A 503 -0.27 4.27 -11.34
N GLY A 504 0.68 4.62 -12.20
CA GLY A 504 0.44 4.69 -13.63
C GLY A 504 1.58 4.16 -14.47
N THR A 505 1.23 3.77 -15.69
CA THR A 505 2.15 3.30 -16.72
C THR A 505 1.89 4.07 -18.01
N ILE A 506 2.95 4.46 -18.72
CA ILE A 506 2.87 5.08 -20.04
C ILE A 506 3.71 4.26 -21.01
N GLU A 507 3.14 3.93 -22.15
CA GLU A 507 3.82 3.29 -23.27
C GLU A 507 3.75 4.23 -24.47
N GLY A 508 4.85 4.35 -25.22
CA GLY A 508 4.92 5.26 -26.34
C GLY A 508 5.65 4.71 -27.57
N PRO A 509 5.44 5.34 -28.74
CA PRO A 509 6.34 5.17 -29.87
C PRO A 509 7.72 5.72 -29.52
N GLY A 510 8.74 5.40 -30.31
CA GLY A 510 10.04 6.05 -30.21
C GLY A 510 10.19 7.19 -31.19
N VAL A 511 11.26 7.97 -31.05
CA VAL A 511 11.64 9.00 -32.03
C VAL A 511 12.97 8.63 -32.64
N SER A 512 13.07 8.72 -33.97
CA SER A 512 14.36 8.53 -34.64
C SER A 512 15.31 9.70 -34.36
N PHE A 513 16.59 9.40 -34.43
CA PHE A 513 17.65 10.34 -34.11
C PHE A 513 18.84 10.15 -35.04
N SER A 514 19.67 11.18 -35.09
CA SER A 514 20.96 11.17 -35.76
C SER A 514 22.10 11.25 -34.74
N ARG A 515 23.30 10.79 -35.09
CA ARG A 515 24.43 10.77 -34.14
C ARG A 515 24.92 12.18 -33.82
N GLU A 516 24.70 13.12 -34.73
CA GLU A 516 25.07 14.52 -34.62
C GLU A 516 24.33 15.22 -33.48
N GLU A 517 23.15 14.72 -33.09
CA GLU A 517 22.38 15.28 -31.96
C GLU A 517 23.09 15.12 -30.63
N PHE A 518 23.92 14.09 -30.46
CA PHE A 518 24.74 13.90 -29.25
C PHE A 518 25.92 14.88 -29.17
N SER A 519 25.90 15.97 -29.93
CA SER A 519 26.69 17.17 -29.61
C SER A 519 26.04 18.04 -28.54
N ASP A 520 24.75 17.82 -28.25
CA ASP A 520 23.99 18.43 -27.15
C ASP A 520 23.77 17.41 -26.03
N LEU A 521 24.17 17.78 -24.81
CA LEU A 521 23.97 16.96 -23.60
C LEU A 521 22.47 16.68 -23.32
N ASN A 522 21.58 17.54 -23.84
CA ASN A 522 20.14 17.41 -23.70
C ASN A 522 19.46 16.62 -24.83
N ALA A 523 20.22 16.01 -25.75
CA ALA A 523 19.65 15.22 -26.84
C ALA A 523 18.68 14.12 -26.34
N LEU A 524 18.98 13.52 -25.18
CA LEU A 524 18.12 12.51 -24.56
C LEU A 524 16.75 13.06 -24.12
N ASN A 525 16.60 14.35 -23.85
CA ASN A 525 15.28 14.93 -23.55
C ASN A 525 14.32 14.72 -24.72
N ARG A 526 14.80 14.93 -25.95
CA ARG A 526 14.02 14.73 -27.18
C ARG A 526 13.87 13.25 -27.53
N ILE A 527 14.98 12.51 -27.56
CA ILE A 527 15.02 11.11 -28.00
C ILE A 527 14.26 10.21 -27.01
N GLY A 528 14.48 10.44 -25.72
CA GLY A 528 13.77 9.78 -24.63
C GLY A 528 12.34 10.30 -24.42
N GLN A 529 11.96 11.39 -25.11
CA GLN A 529 10.62 12.00 -25.06
C GLN A 529 10.22 12.49 -23.66
N LYS A 530 11.14 13.11 -22.92
CA LYS A 530 10.94 13.66 -21.57
C LYS A 530 9.65 14.47 -21.46
N ASP A 531 9.52 15.51 -22.27
CA ASP A 531 8.40 16.47 -22.15
C ASP A 531 7.07 15.78 -22.39
N ARG A 532 7.01 14.88 -23.39
CA ARG A 532 5.80 14.13 -23.68
C ARG A 532 5.44 13.14 -22.57
N ILE A 533 6.44 12.50 -21.97
CA ILE A 533 6.23 11.61 -20.80
C ILE A 533 5.63 12.42 -19.65
N LEU A 534 6.21 13.58 -19.32
CA LEU A 534 5.73 14.41 -18.21
C LEU A 534 4.34 14.98 -18.46
N ASP A 535 4.04 15.42 -19.69
CA ASP A 535 2.70 15.84 -20.08
C ASP A 535 1.67 14.73 -19.91
N LEU A 536 2.04 13.48 -20.23
CA LEU A 536 1.18 12.32 -20.05
C LEU A 536 1.01 11.92 -18.59
N ILE A 537 2.06 12.07 -17.76
CA ILE A 537 1.93 11.91 -16.30
C ILE A 537 0.90 12.92 -15.79
N ARG A 538 1.08 14.22 -16.08
CA ARG A 538 0.14 15.29 -15.71
C ARG A 538 -1.29 14.97 -16.16
N GLN A 539 -1.49 14.72 -17.46
CA GLN A 539 -2.82 14.42 -18.01
C GLN A 539 -3.48 13.21 -17.32
N SER A 540 -2.71 12.16 -17.05
CA SER A 540 -3.23 10.96 -16.38
C SER A 540 -3.54 11.19 -14.90
N VAL A 541 -2.77 12.03 -14.21
CA VAL A 541 -3.04 12.45 -12.82
C VAL A 541 -4.30 13.31 -12.77
N ASP A 542 -4.47 14.26 -13.68
CA ASP A 542 -5.65 15.14 -13.73
C ASP A 542 -6.94 14.37 -14.04
N GLU A 543 -6.88 13.42 -14.99
CA GLU A 543 -8.03 12.56 -15.27
C GLU A 543 -8.35 11.66 -14.07
N MET A 544 -7.34 11.10 -13.40
CA MET A 544 -7.58 10.29 -12.21
C MET A 544 -8.20 11.12 -11.09
N THR A 545 -7.67 12.31 -10.86
CA THR A 545 -8.18 13.27 -9.88
C THR A 545 -9.66 13.58 -10.15
N SER A 546 -10.01 13.91 -11.39
CA SER A 546 -11.41 14.15 -11.77
C SER A 546 -12.33 12.95 -11.46
N ARG A 547 -11.84 11.72 -11.68
CA ARG A 547 -12.57 10.49 -11.33
C ARG A 547 -12.65 10.25 -9.82
N GLN A 548 -11.66 10.68 -9.05
CA GLN A 548 -11.69 10.65 -7.58
C GLN A 548 -12.74 11.62 -7.05
N ASP A 549 -12.81 12.82 -7.61
CA ASP A 549 -13.80 13.85 -7.26
C ASP A 549 -15.23 13.35 -7.56
N GLU A 550 -15.46 12.79 -8.76
CA GLU A 550 -16.74 12.18 -9.15
C GLU A 550 -17.16 11.03 -8.20
N PHE A 551 -16.20 10.33 -7.62
CA PHE A 551 -16.43 9.22 -6.70
C PHE A 551 -16.36 9.65 -5.21
N GLY A 552 -16.27 10.96 -4.95
CA GLY A 552 -16.41 11.57 -3.63
C GLY A 552 -15.22 11.39 -2.70
N TYR A 553 -13.99 11.24 -3.21
CA TYR A 553 -12.80 11.07 -2.37
C TYR A 553 -12.56 12.27 -1.46
N ASP A 554 -12.73 13.48 -2.01
CA ASP A 554 -12.54 14.73 -1.29
C ASP A 554 -13.42 14.83 -0.05
N HIS A 555 -14.70 14.44 -0.15
CA HIS A 555 -15.60 14.46 1.00
C HIS A 555 -15.12 13.53 2.13
N VAL A 556 -14.53 12.37 1.80
CA VAL A 556 -14.02 11.44 2.83
C VAL A 556 -12.75 12.00 3.47
N TRP A 557 -11.85 12.58 2.66
CA TRP A 557 -10.59 13.13 3.15
C TRP A 557 -10.75 14.46 3.87
N GLU A 558 -11.73 15.29 3.51
CA GLU A 558 -12.06 16.52 4.23
C GLU A 558 -12.40 16.21 5.70
N VAL A 559 -13.27 15.22 5.94
CA VAL A 559 -13.61 14.76 7.29
C VAL A 559 -12.41 14.12 7.99
N ALA A 560 -11.54 13.44 7.25
CA ALA A 560 -10.32 12.88 7.82
C ALA A 560 -9.30 13.96 8.21
N LEU A 561 -9.25 15.10 7.54
CA LEU A 561 -8.24 16.14 7.74
C LEU A 561 -8.74 17.29 8.62
N SER A 562 -10.06 17.48 8.76
CA SER A 562 -10.62 18.55 9.57
C SER A 562 -10.24 18.43 11.06
N ASN A 563 -9.91 19.58 11.66
CA ASN A 563 -9.58 19.76 13.08
C ASN A 563 -10.83 19.97 13.92
#